data_AF-A0A3N5B477-F1
#
_entry.id   AF-A0A3N5B477-F1
#
_cell.length_a   1.000
_cell.length_b   1.000
_cell.length_c   1.000
_cell.angle_alpha   90.00
_cell.angle_beta   90.00
_cell.angle_gamma   90.00
#
_symmetry.space_group_name_H-M   'P 1'
#
loop_
_entity.id
_entity.type
_entity.pdbx_description
1 polymer ?
#
loop_
_entity_poly.entity_id
_entity_poly.type
_entity_poly.pdbx_seq_one_letter_code
_entity_poly.pdbx_strand_id
1 'polypeptide(L)'
;MTDPAAGVRPHAVARRLPGRAKRRMDVLREYEQFNSDRRRGIPPVLWPFLAPDPDSYYRWRVQLDCACIKELLTPDDCTPPSERQWRGLGNGGALPQGQVYCRHDDSVDAPYRDIIEWGERREVSFPADPVEPPEWAEADVWAVIRHHEAHTSAFWKITLACGHLEEVVAPTLDWKPDDGPRLAEAKRVKQMIEEFEQAWASDPMLQPEAEREHTRRMLAAGWPRPMPEQSCHTCPHARAIVAYQHVGWLIPRKEAPKPEDPPPDRAVLERRLRRAEAEAERLRVQLSGHEERRDA
;
A
#
# COMPACT_ATOMS: atom_id res chain seq x y z
N MET A 1 2.98 -30.74 12.43
CA MET A 1 1.86 -30.11 13.17
C MET A 1 1.63 -28.77 12.54
N THR A 2 0.62 -28.70 11.68
CA THR A 2 0.25 -27.55 10.86
C THR A 2 -0.54 -26.56 11.73
N ASP A 3 -0.05 -25.34 11.85
CA ASP A 3 -0.75 -24.25 12.55
C ASP A 3 -1.88 -23.71 11.65
N PRO A 4 -3.17 -23.81 12.03
CA PRO A 4 -4.29 -23.44 11.17
C PRO A 4 -4.69 -21.96 11.38
N ALA A 5 -3.72 -21.05 11.31
CA ALA A 5 -3.97 -19.60 11.41
C ALA A 5 -3.81 -18.85 10.06
N ALA A 6 -3.70 -19.57 8.95
CA ALA A 6 -3.82 -18.99 7.62
C ALA A 6 -5.31 -18.92 7.23
N GLY A 7 -5.94 -17.74 7.33
CA GLY A 7 -7.16 -17.53 6.53
C GLY A 7 -8.23 -16.55 6.99
N VAL A 8 -8.12 -15.88 8.15
CA VAL A 8 -9.08 -14.83 8.49
C VAL A 8 -8.34 -13.57 8.91
N ARG A 9 -8.01 -12.73 7.91
CA ARG A 9 -7.64 -11.35 8.21
C ARG A 9 -8.90 -10.69 8.77
N PRO A 10 -8.90 -10.16 10.00
CA PRO A 10 -10.06 -9.46 10.52
C PRO A 10 -10.39 -8.31 9.57
N HIS A 11 -11.64 -8.26 9.10
CA HIS A 11 -12.10 -7.17 8.25
C HIS A 11 -11.86 -5.84 8.97
N ALA A 12 -11.24 -4.90 8.28
CA ALA A 12 -10.98 -3.59 8.83
C ALA A 12 -12.30 -2.92 9.25
N VAL A 13 -12.36 -2.35 10.45
CA VAL A 13 -13.59 -1.79 10.99
C VAL A 13 -13.64 -0.28 10.79
N ALA A 14 -14.74 0.22 10.24
CA ALA A 14 -15.04 1.65 10.21
C ALA A 14 -15.34 2.15 11.64
N ARG A 15 -14.48 3.00 12.21
CA ARG A 15 -14.71 3.61 13.54
C ARG A 15 -13.91 4.90 13.73
N ARG A 16 -14.26 5.65 14.77
CA ARG A 16 -13.48 6.82 15.19
C ARG A 16 -12.14 6.38 15.79
N LEU A 17 -11.03 6.95 15.29
CA LEU A 17 -9.69 6.64 15.76
C LEU A 17 -9.20 7.66 16.80
N PRO A 18 -8.35 7.26 17.78
CA PRO A 18 -7.83 8.18 18.79
C PRO A 18 -6.93 9.25 18.16
N GLY A 19 -6.75 10.38 18.84
CA GLY A 19 -5.98 11.53 18.33
C GLY A 19 -6.76 12.38 17.31
N ARG A 20 -6.06 13.37 16.73
CA ARG A 20 -6.64 14.30 15.74
C ARG A 20 -6.05 14.03 14.36
N ALA A 21 -6.83 14.37 13.33
CA ALA A 21 -6.30 14.43 11.97
C ALA A 21 -5.21 15.51 11.86
N LYS A 22 -4.22 15.30 10.97
CA LYS A 22 -3.29 16.33 10.53
C LYS A 22 -4.07 17.55 10.05
N ARG A 23 -3.48 18.74 10.16
CA ARG A 23 -4.08 19.94 9.59
C ARG A 23 -4.16 19.76 8.08
N ARG A 24 -5.32 20.09 7.50
CA ARG A 24 -5.57 19.94 6.07
C ARG A 24 -4.50 20.61 5.21
N MET A 25 -4.05 21.80 5.60
CA MET A 25 -3.00 22.55 4.88
C MET A 25 -1.67 21.79 4.81
N ASP A 26 -1.31 21.04 5.85
CA ASP A 26 -0.07 20.27 5.85
C ASP A 26 -0.18 19.07 4.90
N VAL A 27 -1.33 18.38 4.91
CA VAL A 27 -1.60 17.26 3.99
C VAL A 27 -1.67 17.72 2.54
N LEU A 28 -2.29 18.88 2.29
CA LEU A 28 -2.35 19.47 0.95
C LEU A 28 -0.95 19.83 0.45
N ARG A 29 -0.12 20.44 1.28
CA ARG A 29 1.28 20.75 0.93
C ARG A 29 2.10 19.49 0.64
N GLU A 30 1.98 18.44 1.48
CA GLU A 30 2.61 17.14 1.24
C GLU A 30 2.17 16.54 -0.11
N TYR A 31 0.87 16.62 -0.42
CA TYR A 31 0.30 16.14 -1.67
C TYR A 31 0.82 16.93 -2.88
N GLU A 32 0.75 18.26 -2.84
CA GLU A 32 1.19 19.13 -3.94
C GLU A 32 2.68 18.95 -4.24
N GLN A 33 3.51 18.80 -3.21
CA GLN A 33 4.94 18.53 -3.39
C GLN A 33 5.17 17.19 -4.10
N PHE A 34 4.56 16.11 -3.60
CA PHE A 34 4.66 14.79 -4.21
C PHE A 34 4.16 14.78 -5.66
N ASN A 35 3.03 15.45 -5.93
CA ASN A 35 2.43 15.47 -7.25
C ASN A 35 3.22 16.36 -8.23
N SER A 36 3.81 17.46 -7.75
CA SER A 36 4.72 18.30 -8.54
C SER A 36 5.90 17.49 -9.05
N ASP A 37 6.54 16.69 -8.17
CA ASP A 37 7.65 15.82 -8.54
C ASP A 37 7.25 14.80 -9.61
N ARG A 38 6.08 14.18 -9.47
CA ARG A 38 5.55 13.26 -10.49
C ARG A 38 5.27 13.96 -11.82
N ARG A 39 4.66 15.15 -11.80
CA ARG A 39 4.31 15.90 -13.01
C ARG A 39 5.53 16.32 -13.83
N ARG A 40 6.73 16.44 -13.24
CA ARG A 40 7.98 16.72 -14.00
C ARG A 40 8.29 15.66 -15.05
N GLY A 41 7.94 14.40 -14.78
CA GLY A 41 8.20 13.26 -15.67
C GLY A 41 7.01 12.82 -16.51
N ILE A 42 5.86 13.51 -16.42
CA ILE A 42 4.60 13.08 -17.03
C ILE A 42 4.07 14.18 -17.96
N PRO A 43 3.75 13.86 -19.23
CA PRO A 43 3.10 14.79 -20.14
C PRO A 43 1.79 15.37 -19.55
N PRO A 44 1.50 16.68 -19.72
CA PRO A 44 0.33 17.32 -19.12
C PRO A 44 -1.01 16.64 -19.41
N VAL A 45 -1.16 16.07 -20.61
CA VAL A 45 -2.37 15.34 -21.03
C VAL A 45 -2.66 14.12 -20.15
N LEU A 46 -1.64 13.53 -19.50
CA LEU A 46 -1.78 12.37 -18.62
C LEU A 46 -1.95 12.74 -17.14
N TRP A 47 -1.83 14.02 -16.77
CA TRP A 47 -1.94 14.45 -15.37
C TRP A 47 -3.27 14.05 -14.72
N PRO A 48 -4.45 14.18 -15.35
CA PRO A 48 -5.72 13.80 -14.71
C PRO A 48 -5.78 12.32 -14.29
N PHE A 49 -4.99 11.45 -14.91
CA PHE A 49 -4.97 10.01 -14.65
C PHE A 49 -3.83 9.59 -13.72
N LEU A 50 -2.64 10.18 -13.91
CA LEU A 50 -1.42 9.75 -13.23
C LEU A 50 -1.03 10.66 -12.06
N ALA A 51 -1.47 11.91 -12.07
CA ALA A 51 -1.17 12.92 -11.07
C ALA A 51 -2.38 13.87 -10.88
N PRO A 52 -3.55 13.33 -10.45
CA PRO A 52 -4.83 14.07 -10.48
C PRO A 52 -4.81 15.31 -9.57
N ASP A 53 -5.85 16.12 -9.62
CA ASP A 53 -5.94 17.30 -8.75
C ASP A 53 -6.43 16.93 -7.32
N PRO A 54 -6.06 17.70 -6.29
CA PRO A 54 -6.34 17.36 -4.90
C PRO A 54 -7.83 17.33 -4.52
N ASP A 55 -8.71 17.92 -5.33
CA ASP A 55 -10.17 17.90 -5.17
C ASP A 55 -10.84 16.57 -5.55
N SER A 56 -10.05 15.64 -6.09
CA SER A 56 -10.45 14.26 -6.39
C SER A 56 -10.13 13.27 -5.27
N TYR A 57 -9.62 13.73 -4.11
CA TYR A 57 -9.17 12.85 -3.03
C TYR A 57 -9.95 12.99 -1.72
N TYR A 58 -10.29 11.84 -1.14
CA TYR A 58 -10.73 11.69 0.25
C TYR A 58 -9.55 11.47 1.18
N ARG A 59 -9.68 12.02 2.38
CA ARG A 59 -8.75 11.82 3.50
C ARG A 59 -9.30 10.77 4.45
N TRP A 60 -8.44 9.84 4.80
CA TRP A 60 -8.71 8.77 5.73
C TRP A 60 -7.66 8.76 6.83
N ARG A 61 -8.07 8.39 8.04
CA ARG A 61 -7.14 7.92 9.07
C ARG A 61 -7.28 6.41 9.13
N VAL A 62 -6.17 5.69 9.11
CA VAL A 62 -6.15 4.24 9.27
C VAL A 62 -5.35 3.89 10.51
N GLN A 63 -5.83 2.90 11.26
CA GLN A 63 -5.07 2.24 12.30
C GLN A 63 -4.56 0.91 11.76
N LEU A 64 -3.28 0.65 12.03
CA LEU A 64 -2.59 -0.55 11.61
C LEU A 64 -2.54 -1.59 12.74
N ASP A 65 -2.26 -2.84 12.40
CA ASP A 65 -2.02 -3.93 13.35
C ASP A 65 -0.86 -3.64 14.32
N CYS A 66 0.14 -2.85 13.91
CA CYS A 66 1.17 -2.29 14.81
C CYS A 66 0.70 -1.09 15.66
N ALA A 67 -0.61 -0.84 15.74
CA ALA A 67 -1.25 0.27 16.43
C ALA A 67 -0.96 1.69 15.89
N CYS A 68 -0.03 1.86 14.95
CA CYS A 68 0.21 3.15 14.30
C CYS A 68 -1.05 3.69 13.62
N ILE A 69 -1.21 5.02 13.66
CA ILE A 69 -2.24 5.72 12.91
C ILE A 69 -1.60 6.54 11.79
N LYS A 70 -2.05 6.31 10.56
CA LYS A 70 -1.59 7.04 9.36
C LYS A 70 -2.74 7.75 8.68
N GLU A 71 -2.41 8.83 7.96
CA GLU A 71 -3.35 9.43 7.02
C GLU A 71 -3.09 8.94 5.61
N LEU A 72 -4.14 8.51 4.93
CA LEU A 72 -4.10 8.03 3.56
C LEU A 72 -5.07 8.84 2.71
N LEU A 73 -4.71 8.98 1.44
CA LEU A 73 -5.52 9.63 0.43
C LEU A 73 -6.03 8.59 -0.57
N THR A 74 -7.32 8.63 -0.87
CA THR A 74 -7.91 7.77 -1.90
C THR A 74 -8.68 8.60 -2.92
N PRO A 75 -8.71 8.20 -4.20
CA PRO A 75 -9.61 8.79 -5.18
C PRO A 75 -11.08 8.77 -4.77
N ASP A 76 -11.87 9.61 -5.44
CA ASP A 76 -13.32 9.73 -5.32
C ASP A 76 -14.08 8.58 -6.00
N ASP A 77 -13.91 7.37 -5.48
CA ASP A 77 -14.66 6.18 -5.91
C ASP A 77 -15.33 5.47 -4.71
N CYS A 78 -15.36 6.13 -3.55
CA CYS A 78 -15.87 5.61 -2.27
C CYS A 78 -15.23 4.31 -1.75
N THR A 79 -14.15 3.83 -2.35
CA THR A 79 -13.48 2.59 -1.93
C THR A 79 -12.62 2.85 -0.69
N PRO A 80 -12.88 2.17 0.45
CA PRO A 80 -12.14 2.39 1.68
C PRO A 80 -10.67 1.96 1.54
N PRO A 81 -9.75 2.54 2.33
CA PRO A 81 -8.33 2.20 2.27
C PRO A 81 -8.02 0.72 2.46
N SER A 82 -8.82 0.00 3.24
CA SER A 82 -8.66 -1.43 3.51
C SER A 82 -8.96 -2.32 2.30
N GLU A 83 -9.74 -1.82 1.33
CA GLU A 83 -10.08 -2.56 0.11
C GLU A 83 -9.13 -2.23 -1.04
N ARG A 84 -8.13 -1.39 -0.81
CA ARG A 84 -7.18 -0.97 -1.84
C ARG A 84 -5.89 -1.74 -1.79
N GLN A 85 -5.27 -1.85 -2.95
CA GLN A 85 -3.90 -2.32 -3.10
C GLN A 85 -2.95 -1.14 -3.03
N TRP A 86 -2.11 -1.09 -2.00
CA TRP A 86 -1.11 -0.05 -1.82
C TRP A 86 0.25 -0.53 -2.35
N ARG A 87 1.13 0.41 -2.71
CA ARG A 87 2.50 0.06 -3.09
C ARG A 87 3.37 -0.06 -1.84
N GLY A 88 4.38 -0.93 -1.93
CA GLY A 88 5.48 -0.98 -0.97
C GLY A 88 6.34 0.30 -1.01
N LEU A 89 7.46 0.29 -0.29
CA LEU A 89 8.39 1.42 -0.30
C LEU A 89 9.01 1.61 -1.70
N GLY A 90 9.15 2.87 -2.13
CA GLY A 90 9.80 3.23 -3.40
C GLY A 90 9.04 2.73 -4.62
N ASN A 91 9.76 2.06 -5.54
CA ASN A 91 9.18 1.37 -6.69
C ASN A 91 8.68 -0.05 -6.36
N GLY A 92 8.53 -0.36 -5.06
CA GLY A 92 8.17 -1.70 -4.58
C GLY A 92 6.89 -2.24 -5.21
N GLY A 93 6.81 -3.58 -5.23
CA GLY A 93 5.65 -4.32 -5.68
C GLY A 93 4.37 -3.90 -4.95
N ALA A 94 3.23 -4.24 -5.55
CA ALA A 94 1.94 -4.01 -4.92
C ALA A 94 1.80 -4.93 -3.69
N LEU A 95 1.48 -4.34 -2.54
CA LEU A 95 1.22 -5.08 -1.31
C LEU A 95 -0.11 -5.84 -1.44
N PRO A 96 -0.33 -6.89 -0.65
CA PRO A 96 -1.66 -7.45 -0.47
C PRO A 96 -2.70 -6.39 -0.14
N GLN A 97 -3.93 -6.57 -0.63
CA GLN A 97 -5.04 -5.67 -0.36
C GLN A 97 -5.18 -5.38 1.14
N GLY A 98 -5.38 -4.10 1.47
CA GLY A 98 -5.54 -3.63 2.84
C GLY A 98 -4.25 -3.58 3.66
N GLN A 99 -3.08 -3.86 3.08
CA GLN A 99 -1.80 -3.62 3.73
C GLN A 99 -1.19 -2.29 3.28
N VAL A 100 -0.49 -1.64 4.21
CA VAL A 100 0.33 -0.46 3.93
C VAL A 100 1.71 -0.60 4.52
N TYR A 101 2.67 0.10 3.93
CA TYR A 101 4.04 0.13 4.44
C TYR A 101 4.13 0.97 5.72
N CYS A 102 4.75 0.41 6.76
CA CYS A 102 5.04 1.05 8.04
C CYS A 102 6.38 0.56 8.59
N ARG A 103 7.40 1.42 8.48
CA ARG A 103 8.72 1.16 9.02
C ARG A 103 8.75 1.48 10.51
N HIS A 104 9.38 0.60 11.27
CA HIS A 104 9.76 0.81 12.66
C HIS A 104 11.23 0.45 12.83
N ASP A 105 11.92 1.11 13.76
CA ASP A 105 13.34 0.82 14.04
C ASP A 105 13.51 -0.52 14.77
N ASP A 106 12.49 -0.96 15.49
CA ASP A 106 12.38 -2.27 16.16
C ASP A 106 11.70 -3.34 15.29
N SER A 107 11.68 -3.14 13.96
CA SER A 107 11.15 -4.16 13.05
C SER A 107 12.00 -5.44 13.16
N VAL A 108 11.33 -6.58 13.28
CA VAL A 108 11.98 -7.89 13.24
C VAL A 108 12.73 -8.12 11.92
N ASP A 109 13.70 -9.03 11.94
CA ASP A 109 14.43 -9.44 10.74
C ASP A 109 13.48 -10.01 9.67
N ALA A 110 13.92 -9.93 8.41
CA ALA A 110 13.15 -10.41 7.27
C ALA A 110 12.92 -11.93 7.40
N PRO A 111 11.66 -12.39 7.54
CA PRO A 111 11.38 -13.81 7.67
C PRO A 111 11.55 -14.50 6.31
N TYR A 112 12.04 -15.74 6.34
CA TYR A 112 11.99 -16.62 5.19
C TYR A 112 10.55 -17.10 4.95
N ARG A 113 10.12 -17.10 3.69
CA ARG A 113 8.79 -17.52 3.26
C ARG A 113 8.91 -18.38 2.02
N ASP A 114 8.10 -19.43 1.97
CA ASP A 114 8.02 -20.30 0.80
C ASP A 114 7.53 -19.54 -0.44
N ILE A 115 8.05 -19.92 -1.60
CA ILE A 115 7.51 -19.52 -2.90
C ILE A 115 6.23 -20.33 -3.15
N ILE A 116 5.10 -19.65 -3.29
CA ILE A 116 3.79 -20.31 -3.54
C ILE A 116 3.30 -20.12 -4.98
N GLU A 117 3.84 -19.15 -5.71
CA GLU A 117 3.44 -18.86 -7.08
C GLU A 117 4.62 -18.30 -7.88
N TRP A 118 4.73 -18.73 -9.13
CA TRP A 118 5.65 -18.21 -10.12
C TRP A 118 4.88 -17.36 -11.12
N GLY A 119 5.24 -16.08 -11.21
CA GLY A 119 4.59 -15.09 -12.05
C GLY A 119 5.33 -14.85 -13.36
N GLU A 120 5.44 -13.59 -13.76
CA GLU A 120 6.07 -13.19 -15.02
C GLU A 120 7.59 -13.42 -15.01
N ARG A 121 8.10 -13.87 -16.15
CA ARG A 121 9.54 -13.96 -16.43
C ARG A 121 9.97 -12.75 -17.25
N ARG A 122 11.12 -12.17 -16.89
CA ARG A 122 11.80 -11.14 -17.68
C ARG A 122 13.27 -11.47 -17.85
N GLU A 123 13.83 -11.07 -18.98
CA GLU A 123 15.27 -11.13 -19.22
C GLU A 123 15.86 -9.73 -19.12
N VAL A 124 17.04 -9.65 -18.53
CA VAL A 124 17.79 -8.40 -18.41
C VAL A 124 19.21 -8.65 -18.85
N SER A 125 19.65 -7.87 -19.83
CA SER A 125 21.04 -7.86 -20.26
C SER A 125 21.80 -6.81 -19.46
N PHE A 126 22.91 -7.24 -18.86
CA PHE A 126 23.82 -6.41 -18.11
C PHE A 126 25.12 -6.22 -18.91
N PRO A 127 25.75 -5.04 -18.86
CA PRO A 127 27.10 -4.88 -19.36
C PRO A 127 28.08 -5.76 -18.57
N ALA A 128 29.32 -5.87 -19.06
CA ALA A 128 30.38 -6.45 -18.26
C ALA A 128 30.54 -5.68 -16.94
N ASP A 129 30.78 -6.41 -15.86
CA ASP A 129 31.01 -5.83 -14.55
C ASP A 129 32.35 -5.05 -14.54
N PRO A 130 32.44 -3.92 -13.79
CA PRO A 130 33.66 -3.15 -13.67
C PRO A 130 34.88 -3.99 -13.23
N VAL A 131 36.07 -3.63 -13.72
CA VAL A 131 37.31 -4.30 -13.28
C VAL A 131 37.61 -3.97 -11.83
N GLU A 132 37.45 -2.71 -11.44
CA GLU A 132 37.62 -2.27 -10.06
C GLU A 132 36.44 -2.72 -9.20
N PRO A 133 36.70 -3.22 -7.97
CA PRO A 133 35.64 -3.63 -7.07
C PRO A 133 34.82 -2.42 -6.61
N PRO A 134 33.49 -2.56 -6.48
CA PRO A 134 32.67 -1.55 -5.83
C PRO A 134 32.99 -1.45 -4.33
N GLU A 135 32.64 -0.32 -3.70
CA GLU A 135 32.96 -0.04 -2.29
C GLU A 135 32.49 -1.10 -1.29
N TRP A 136 31.48 -1.90 -1.64
CA TRP A 136 30.93 -2.94 -0.77
C TRP A 136 31.63 -4.30 -0.92
N ALA A 137 32.49 -4.48 -1.93
CA ALA A 137 33.13 -5.75 -2.23
C ALA A 137 34.65 -5.69 -2.01
N GLU A 138 35.18 -6.67 -1.29
CA GLU A 138 36.62 -6.89 -1.23
C GLU A 138 37.15 -7.38 -2.59
N ALA A 139 38.40 -7.04 -2.91
CA ALA A 139 38.97 -7.26 -4.24
C ALA A 139 39.05 -8.74 -4.64
N ASP A 140 39.31 -9.62 -3.68
CA ASP A 140 39.37 -11.07 -3.86
C ASP A 140 37.97 -11.67 -4.09
N VAL A 141 36.97 -11.23 -3.33
CA VAL A 141 35.57 -11.63 -3.52
C VAL A 141 35.06 -11.14 -4.88
N TRP A 142 35.33 -9.89 -5.23
CA TRP A 142 34.93 -9.31 -6.52
C TRP A 142 35.52 -10.08 -7.69
N ALA A 143 36.80 -10.47 -7.60
CA ALA A 143 37.46 -11.26 -8.64
C ALA A 143 36.74 -12.60 -8.92
N VAL A 144 36.08 -13.18 -7.92
CA VAL A 144 35.34 -14.45 -8.04
C VAL A 144 33.93 -14.25 -8.59
N ILE A 145 33.24 -13.18 -8.20
CA ILE A 145 31.81 -12.99 -8.54
C ILE A 145 31.56 -12.10 -9.77
N ARG A 146 32.55 -11.32 -10.23
CA ARG A 146 32.39 -10.38 -11.34
C ARG A 146 32.25 -11.09 -12.71
N HIS A 147 31.36 -10.60 -13.56
CA HIS A 147 31.22 -11.03 -14.95
C HIS A 147 32.13 -10.21 -15.86
N HIS A 148 33.15 -10.83 -16.45
CA HIS A 148 34.11 -10.15 -17.32
C HIS A 148 33.51 -9.72 -18.67
N GLU A 149 32.39 -10.32 -19.06
CA GLU A 149 31.69 -10.08 -20.31
C GLU A 149 30.25 -9.68 -20.03
N ALA A 150 29.63 -9.02 -21.01
CA ALA A 150 28.20 -8.74 -20.96
C ALA A 150 27.42 -10.06 -20.88
N HIS A 151 26.41 -10.09 -20.02
CA HIS A 151 25.64 -11.31 -19.77
C HIS A 151 24.15 -10.98 -19.70
N THR A 152 23.32 -12.01 -19.87
CA THR A 152 21.87 -11.89 -19.73
C THR A 152 21.40 -12.84 -18.66
N SER A 153 20.55 -12.35 -17.76
CA SER A 153 19.96 -13.13 -16.67
C SER A 153 18.45 -13.11 -16.79
N ALA A 154 17.82 -14.25 -16.52
CA ALA A 154 16.37 -14.35 -16.42
C ALA A 154 15.94 -14.20 -14.96
N PHE A 155 14.92 -13.39 -14.74
CA PHE A 155 14.31 -13.15 -13.44
C PHE A 155 12.86 -13.61 -13.48
N TRP A 156 12.44 -14.28 -12.41
CA TRP A 156 11.06 -14.64 -12.18
C TRP A 156 10.52 -13.78 -11.05
N LYS A 157 9.37 -13.16 -11.30
CA LYS A 157 8.55 -12.59 -10.24
C LYS A 157 7.88 -13.72 -9.49
N ILE A 158 7.96 -13.71 -8.17
CA ILE A 158 7.40 -14.76 -7.31
C ILE A 158 6.45 -14.17 -6.27
N THR A 159 5.39 -14.92 -5.94
CA THR A 159 4.56 -14.64 -4.77
C THR A 159 5.00 -15.55 -3.63
N LEU A 160 5.35 -14.95 -2.50
CA LEU A 160 5.70 -15.66 -1.28
C LEU A 160 4.44 -16.03 -0.48
N ALA A 161 4.55 -17.00 0.43
CA ALA A 161 3.44 -17.47 1.27
C ALA A 161 2.75 -16.36 2.09
N CYS A 162 3.45 -15.25 2.38
CA CYS A 162 2.89 -14.06 3.01
C CYS A 162 2.03 -13.18 2.06
N GLY A 163 2.03 -13.48 0.77
CA GLY A 163 1.39 -12.71 -0.31
C GLY A 163 2.23 -11.56 -0.86
N HIS A 164 3.48 -11.38 -0.39
CA HIS A 164 4.39 -10.37 -0.93
C HIS A 164 5.11 -10.87 -2.17
N LEU A 165 5.47 -9.92 -3.03
CA LEU A 165 6.17 -10.18 -4.27
C LEU A 165 7.66 -9.94 -4.10
N GLU A 166 8.47 -10.83 -4.65
CA GLU A 166 9.92 -10.68 -4.78
C GLU A 166 10.35 -11.12 -6.19
N GLU A 167 11.63 -10.95 -6.51
CA GLU A 167 12.23 -11.47 -7.74
C GLU A 167 13.34 -12.45 -7.41
N VAL A 168 13.39 -13.55 -8.15
CA VAL A 168 14.47 -14.55 -8.05
C VAL A 168 15.13 -14.76 -9.40
N VAL A 169 16.43 -14.96 -9.38
CA VAL A 169 17.23 -15.23 -10.58
C VAL A 169 17.10 -16.69 -10.97
N ALA A 170 16.78 -16.96 -12.24
CA ALA A 170 16.76 -18.30 -12.79
C ALA A 170 18.20 -18.86 -12.86
N PRO A 171 18.43 -20.16 -12.61
CA PRO A 171 19.75 -20.78 -12.69
C PRO A 171 20.38 -20.70 -14.08
N THR A 172 19.55 -20.74 -15.13
CA THR A 172 19.92 -20.60 -16.54
C THR A 172 18.82 -19.83 -17.28
N LEU A 173 19.11 -19.38 -18.50
CA LEU A 173 18.13 -18.63 -19.31
C LEU A 173 16.91 -19.48 -19.70
N ASP A 174 17.12 -20.78 -19.94
CA ASP A 174 16.08 -21.73 -20.38
C ASP A 174 15.31 -22.37 -19.23
N TRP A 175 15.74 -22.18 -17.97
CA TRP A 175 15.09 -22.74 -16.80
C TRP A 175 13.68 -22.19 -16.59
N LYS A 176 12.74 -23.09 -16.31
CA LYS A 176 11.36 -22.80 -15.90
C LYS A 176 11.02 -23.49 -14.56
N PRO A 177 10.00 -23.00 -13.83
CA PRO A 177 9.61 -23.57 -12.54
C PRO A 177 9.37 -25.08 -12.55
N ASP A 178 8.78 -25.61 -13.64
CA ASP A 178 8.49 -27.03 -13.81
C ASP A 178 9.74 -27.93 -13.88
N ASP A 179 10.90 -27.37 -14.21
CA ASP A 179 12.16 -28.13 -14.24
C ASP A 179 12.67 -28.45 -12.83
N GLY A 180 12.12 -27.78 -11.81
CA GLY A 180 12.53 -27.89 -10.42
C GLY A 180 13.88 -27.22 -10.14
N PRO A 181 14.28 -27.11 -8.86
CA PRO A 181 15.53 -26.46 -8.50
C PRO A 181 16.74 -27.30 -8.94
N ARG A 182 17.79 -26.63 -9.41
CA ARG A 182 19.10 -27.24 -9.60
C ARG A 182 19.76 -27.47 -8.25
N LEU A 183 20.16 -28.70 -7.98
CA LEU A 183 20.86 -29.08 -6.76
C LEU A 183 22.39 -29.07 -6.97
N ALA A 184 23.13 -28.80 -5.91
CA ALA A 184 24.58 -28.95 -5.90
C ALA A 184 24.98 -30.43 -5.78
N GLU A 185 26.18 -30.77 -6.25
CA GLU A 185 26.73 -32.10 -6.07
C GLU A 185 26.93 -32.41 -4.58
N ALA A 186 26.65 -33.65 -4.17
CA ALA A 186 26.74 -34.05 -2.76
C ALA A 186 28.14 -33.80 -2.14
N LYS A 187 29.21 -33.95 -2.92
CA LYS A 187 30.58 -33.63 -2.48
C LYS A 187 30.73 -32.13 -2.20
N ARG A 188 30.19 -31.26 -3.08
CA ARG A 188 30.23 -29.81 -2.87
C ARG A 188 29.37 -29.41 -1.68
N VAL A 189 28.21 -30.03 -1.48
CA VAL A 189 27.35 -29.78 -0.30
C VAL A 189 28.09 -30.07 1.00
N LYS A 190 28.78 -31.21 1.09
CA LYS A 190 29.61 -31.55 2.27
C LYS A 190 30.69 -30.50 2.52
N GLN A 191 31.40 -30.09 1.47
CA GLN A 191 32.42 -29.05 1.57
C GLN A 191 31.83 -27.71 2.04
N MET A 192 30.67 -27.31 1.52
CA MET A 192 30.00 -26.07 1.94
C MET A 192 29.58 -26.13 3.41
N ILE A 193 29.08 -27.28 3.89
CA ILE A 193 28.74 -27.46 5.31
C ILE A 193 29.98 -27.22 6.18
N GLU A 194 31.12 -27.82 5.84
CA GLU A 194 32.38 -27.61 6.58
C GLU A 194 32.85 -26.15 6.53
N GLU A 195 32.81 -25.52 5.34
CA GLU A 195 33.16 -24.10 5.14
C GLU A 195 32.30 -23.16 6.01
N PHE A 196 30.97 -23.35 6.01
CA PHE A 196 30.05 -22.53 6.80
C PHE A 196 30.21 -22.73 8.31
N GLU A 197 30.28 -23.98 8.78
CA GLU A 197 30.45 -24.25 10.22
C GLU A 197 31.80 -23.74 10.73
N GLN A 198 32.87 -23.83 9.93
CA GLN A 198 34.16 -23.24 10.26
C GLN A 198 34.09 -21.70 10.33
N ALA A 199 33.41 -21.06 9.37
CA ALA A 199 33.22 -19.62 9.36
C ALA A 199 32.43 -19.13 10.58
N TRP A 200 31.31 -19.77 10.91
CA TRP A 200 30.49 -19.43 12.09
C TRP A 200 31.20 -19.72 13.41
N ALA A 201 32.06 -20.74 13.48
CA ALA A 201 32.89 -21.00 14.65
C ALA A 201 33.98 -19.93 14.84
N SER A 202 34.51 -19.39 13.74
CA SER A 202 35.55 -18.35 13.76
C SER A 202 34.99 -16.96 14.05
N ASP A 203 33.79 -16.66 13.53
CA ASP A 203 33.05 -15.43 13.78
C ASP A 203 31.55 -15.72 14.00
N PRO A 204 31.12 -15.84 15.27
CA PRO A 204 29.71 -16.05 15.61
C PRO A 204 28.78 -14.89 15.22
N MET A 205 29.34 -13.69 14.96
CA MET A 205 28.58 -12.50 14.56
C MET A 205 28.50 -12.33 13.04
N LEU A 206 29.17 -13.20 12.27
CA LEU A 206 29.17 -13.18 10.81
C LEU A 206 27.76 -13.17 10.23
N GLN A 207 26.84 -13.89 10.87
CA GLN A 207 25.48 -14.06 10.40
C GLN A 207 24.47 -14.23 11.56
N PRO A 208 23.29 -13.57 11.51
CA PRO A 208 22.22 -13.79 12.47
C PRO A 208 21.80 -15.27 12.57
N GLU A 209 21.42 -15.74 13.75
CA GLU A 209 21.07 -17.16 13.97
C GLU A 209 19.95 -17.65 13.03
N ALA A 210 18.94 -16.81 12.76
CA ALA A 210 17.85 -17.17 11.87
C ALA A 210 18.32 -17.47 10.42
N GLU A 211 19.29 -16.70 9.93
CA GLU A 211 19.88 -16.95 8.61
C GLU A 211 20.84 -18.15 8.62
N ARG A 212 21.53 -18.41 9.74
CA ARG A 212 22.34 -19.62 9.91
C ARG A 212 21.48 -20.87 9.89
N GLU A 213 20.35 -20.86 10.58
CA GLU A 213 19.38 -21.96 10.55
C GLU A 213 18.84 -22.18 9.13
N HIS A 214 18.48 -21.11 8.42
CA HIS A 214 18.07 -21.20 7.03
C HIS A 214 19.17 -21.80 6.13
N THR A 215 20.41 -21.33 6.27
CA THR A 215 21.57 -21.85 5.53
C THR A 215 21.73 -23.36 5.75
N ARG A 216 21.63 -23.83 7.00
CA ARG A 216 21.65 -25.26 7.33
C ARG A 216 20.52 -26.03 6.67
N ARG A 217 19.30 -25.49 6.64
CA ARG A 217 18.16 -26.12 5.92
C ARG A 217 18.42 -26.19 4.42
N MET A 218 18.97 -25.14 3.81
CA MET A 218 19.32 -25.14 2.38
C MET A 218 20.41 -26.16 2.05
N LEU A 219 21.45 -26.27 2.88
CA LEU A 219 22.50 -27.29 2.71
C LEU A 219 21.94 -28.71 2.86
N ALA A 220 21.08 -28.95 3.85
CA ALA A 220 20.41 -30.24 4.03
C ALA A 220 19.52 -30.62 2.83
N ALA A 221 18.94 -29.62 2.16
CA ALA A 221 18.15 -29.78 0.94
C ALA A 221 18.99 -29.87 -0.35
N GLY A 222 20.32 -29.92 -0.27
CA GLY A 222 21.20 -30.03 -1.43
C GLY A 222 21.49 -28.70 -2.14
N TRP A 223 21.36 -27.58 -1.43
CA TRP A 223 21.59 -26.21 -1.89
C TRP A 223 20.79 -25.87 -3.18
N PRO A 224 19.44 -25.91 -3.11
CA PRO A 224 18.59 -25.71 -4.26
C PRO A 224 18.72 -24.30 -4.86
N ARG A 225 18.79 -24.21 -6.20
CA ARG A 225 18.74 -22.96 -6.95
C ARG A 225 17.64 -23.02 -8.02
N PRO A 226 16.63 -22.12 -8.01
CA PRO A 226 16.36 -21.13 -6.96
C PRO A 226 16.03 -21.80 -5.61
N MET A 227 16.27 -21.08 -4.51
CA MET A 227 15.91 -21.58 -3.17
C MET A 227 14.37 -21.57 -3.01
N PRO A 228 13.77 -22.61 -2.40
CA PRO A 228 12.32 -22.73 -2.27
C PRO A 228 11.70 -21.73 -1.29
N GLU A 229 12.50 -21.18 -0.37
CA GLU A 229 12.12 -20.09 0.52
C GLU A 229 13.00 -18.87 0.27
N GLN A 230 12.46 -17.66 0.43
CA GLN A 230 13.15 -16.38 0.24
C GLN A 230 12.94 -15.47 1.45
N SER A 231 13.93 -14.64 1.77
CA SER A 231 13.79 -13.59 2.78
C SER A 231 12.84 -12.51 2.28
N CYS A 232 11.68 -12.36 2.94
CA CYS A 232 10.72 -11.33 2.56
C CYS A 232 11.04 -10.01 3.27
N HIS A 233 11.72 -9.10 2.57
CA HIS A 233 12.06 -7.77 3.11
C HIS A 233 10.84 -6.86 3.29
N THR A 234 9.71 -7.23 2.69
CA THR A 234 8.45 -6.50 2.83
C THR A 234 7.72 -6.83 4.14
N CYS A 235 7.78 -8.08 4.62
CA CYS A 235 7.08 -8.55 5.82
C CYS A 235 7.35 -7.71 7.09
N PRO A 236 8.61 -7.34 7.41
CA PRO A 236 8.92 -6.51 8.57
C PRO A 236 8.22 -5.16 8.58
N HIS A 237 7.75 -4.68 7.43
CA HIS A 237 7.22 -3.32 7.29
C HIS A 237 5.79 -3.28 6.78
N ALA A 238 5.28 -4.35 6.15
CA ALA A 238 3.89 -4.42 5.74
C ALA A 238 2.97 -4.62 6.95
N ARG A 239 1.94 -3.79 7.05
CA ARG A 239 0.99 -3.78 8.17
C ARG A 239 -0.43 -3.75 7.67
N ALA A 240 -1.28 -4.62 8.21
CA ALA A 240 -2.69 -4.67 7.85
C ALA A 240 -3.43 -3.46 8.42
N ILE A 241 -4.32 -2.86 7.64
CA ILE A 241 -5.29 -1.88 8.12
C ILE A 241 -6.35 -2.62 8.93
N VAL A 242 -6.43 -2.33 10.24
CA VAL A 242 -7.39 -2.96 11.16
C VAL A 242 -8.60 -2.08 11.45
N ALA A 243 -8.48 -0.77 11.25
CA ALA A 243 -9.58 0.17 11.34
C ALA A 243 -9.36 1.41 10.48
N TYR A 244 -10.43 2.06 10.07
CA TYR A 244 -10.36 3.31 9.32
C TYR A 244 -11.45 4.31 9.73
N GLN A 245 -11.13 5.58 9.57
CA GLN A 245 -12.00 6.72 9.84
C GLN A 245 -12.00 7.65 8.62
N HIS A 246 -13.18 7.89 8.06
CA HIS A 246 -13.36 8.91 7.04
C HIS A 246 -13.20 10.31 7.67
N VAL A 247 -12.31 11.14 7.12
CA VAL A 247 -12.09 12.53 7.56
C VAL A 247 -12.88 13.51 6.70
N GLY A 248 -13.05 13.19 5.41
CA GLY A 248 -13.68 14.05 4.42
C GLY A 248 -12.73 14.38 3.26
N TRP A 249 -13.16 15.30 2.41
CA TRP A 249 -12.39 15.73 1.25
C TRP A 249 -11.06 16.40 1.61
N LEU A 250 -10.03 16.20 0.78
CA LEU A 250 -8.79 16.97 0.87
C LEU A 250 -9.04 18.45 0.58
N ILE A 251 -9.73 18.75 -0.52
CA ILE A 251 -10.31 20.06 -0.81
C ILE A 251 -11.83 19.97 -0.64
N PRO A 252 -12.44 20.68 0.32
CA PRO A 252 -13.88 20.70 0.47
C PRO A 252 -14.53 21.12 -0.85
N ARG A 253 -15.39 20.24 -1.37
CA ARG A 253 -16.26 20.60 -2.49
C ARG A 253 -17.26 21.62 -1.97
N LYS A 254 -17.53 22.65 -2.78
CA LYS A 254 -18.73 23.47 -2.58
C LYS A 254 -19.91 22.50 -2.63
N GLU A 255 -20.74 22.50 -1.59
CA GLU A 255 -21.98 21.73 -1.62
C GLU A 255 -22.69 22.06 -2.93
N ALA A 256 -23.05 21.04 -3.71
CA ALA A 256 -23.95 21.27 -4.84
C ALA A 256 -25.16 22.04 -4.28
N PRO A 257 -25.63 23.11 -4.96
CA PRO A 257 -26.81 23.81 -4.51
C PRO A 257 -27.88 22.76 -4.22
N LYS A 258 -28.42 22.78 -3.00
CA LYS A 258 -29.50 21.88 -2.61
C LYS A 258 -30.53 21.91 -3.74
N PRO A 259 -31.07 20.75 -4.17
CA PRO A 259 -32.22 20.76 -5.07
C PRO A 259 -33.23 21.74 -4.48
N GLU A 260 -33.65 22.74 -5.26
CA GLU A 260 -34.69 23.67 -4.82
C GLU A 260 -35.85 22.82 -4.31
N ASP A 261 -36.32 23.11 -3.10
CA ASP A 261 -37.44 22.39 -2.52
C ASP A 261 -38.57 22.37 -3.57
N PRO A 262 -39.21 21.20 -3.80
CA PRO A 262 -40.25 21.11 -4.81
C PRO A 262 -41.30 22.19 -4.54
N PRO A 263 -41.81 22.86 -5.59
CA PRO A 263 -42.77 23.93 -5.41
C PRO A 263 -43.93 23.44 -4.55
N PRO A 264 -44.38 24.24 -3.57
CA PRO A 264 -45.41 23.82 -2.63
C PRO A 264 -46.66 23.37 -3.40
N ASP A 265 -47.20 22.22 -3.01
CA ASP A 265 -48.42 21.66 -3.60
C ASP A 265 -49.53 22.72 -3.64
N ARG A 266 -50.32 22.70 -4.72
CA ARG A 266 -51.49 23.56 -4.93
C ARG A 266 -52.39 23.58 -3.69
N ALA A 267 -52.58 22.43 -3.03
CA ALA A 267 -53.38 22.35 -1.80
C ALA A 267 -52.80 23.18 -0.64
N VAL A 268 -51.48 23.33 -0.55
CA VAL A 268 -50.79 24.18 0.43
C VAL A 268 -50.97 25.66 0.07
N LEU A 269 -50.84 26.01 -1.20
CA LEU A 269 -51.04 27.38 -1.69
C LEU A 269 -52.50 27.84 -1.50
N GLU A 270 -53.49 27.01 -1.82
CA GLU A 270 -54.91 27.30 -1.59
C GLU A 270 -55.24 27.47 -0.11
N ARG A 271 -54.56 26.73 0.78
CA ARG A 271 -54.73 26.88 2.23
C ARG A 271 -54.13 28.19 2.74
N ARG A 272 -52.97 28.58 2.20
CA ARG A 272 -52.33 29.88 2.51
C ARG A 272 -53.19 31.05 2.00
N LEU A 273 -53.75 30.94 0.79
CA LEU A 273 -54.62 31.96 0.21
C LEU A 273 -55.87 32.16 1.08
N ARG A 274 -56.60 31.09 1.41
CA ARG A 274 -57.77 31.17 2.28
C ARG A 274 -57.46 31.79 3.64
N ARG A 275 -56.28 31.50 4.20
CA ARG A 275 -55.85 32.09 5.48
C ARG A 275 -55.64 33.60 5.36
N ALA A 276 -54.97 34.04 4.29
CA ALA A 276 -54.74 35.45 4.01
C ALA A 276 -56.04 36.20 3.73
N GLU A 277 -56.97 35.61 2.98
CA GLU A 277 -58.30 36.18 2.73
C GLU A 277 -59.11 36.34 4.02
N ALA A 278 -59.10 35.33 4.90
CA ALA A 278 -59.77 35.40 6.19
C ALA A 278 -59.12 36.40 7.17
N GLU A 279 -57.83 36.69 7.00
CA GLU A 279 -57.12 37.71 7.77
C GLU A 279 -57.42 39.11 7.23
N ALA A 280 -57.43 39.28 5.91
CA ALA A 280 -57.83 40.52 5.26
C ALA A 280 -59.27 40.92 5.63
N GLU A 281 -60.19 39.96 5.66
CA GLU A 281 -61.58 40.23 6.05
C GLU A 281 -61.70 40.64 7.52
N ARG A 282 -60.94 39.98 8.41
CA ARG A 282 -60.87 40.41 9.81
C ARG A 282 -60.36 41.83 9.97
N LEU A 283 -59.34 42.21 9.20
CA LEU A 283 -58.80 43.58 9.22
C LEU A 283 -59.80 44.60 8.66
N ARG A 284 -60.57 44.26 7.62
CA ARG A 284 -61.64 45.14 7.10
C ARG A 284 -62.72 45.40 8.14
N VAL A 285 -63.20 44.36 8.83
CA VAL A 285 -64.18 44.51 9.92
C VAL A 285 -63.62 45.36 11.06
N GLN A 286 -62.34 45.20 11.40
CA GLN A 286 -61.68 46.04 12.41
C GLN A 286 -61.58 47.51 11.98
N LEU A 287 -61.31 47.77 10.70
CA LEU A 287 -61.25 49.13 10.14
C LEU A 287 -62.62 49.78 10.15
N SER A 288 -63.67 49.11 9.65
CA SER A 288 -65.04 49.64 9.67
C SER A 288 -65.52 49.90 11.10
N GLY A 289 -65.25 48.98 12.03
CA GLY A 289 -65.55 49.20 13.45
C GLY A 289 -64.68 50.27 14.12
N HIS A 290 -63.58 50.71 13.51
CA HIS A 290 -62.80 51.86 13.97
C HIS A 290 -63.34 53.18 13.40
N GLU A 291 -63.83 53.18 12.17
CA GLU A 291 -64.47 54.33 11.51
C GLU A 291 -65.81 54.67 12.20
N GLU A 292 -66.66 53.68 12.47
CA GLU A 292 -67.93 53.87 13.20
C GLU A 292 -67.75 54.41 14.63
N ARG A 293 -66.62 54.09 15.29
CA ARG A 293 -66.27 54.63 16.62
C ARG A 293 -65.65 56.01 16.57
N ARG A 294 -65.24 56.49 15.39
CA ARG A 294 -64.67 57.83 15.20
C ARG A 294 -65.75 58.85 14.80
N ASP A 295 -66.86 58.38 14.24
CA ASP A 295 -67.99 59.18 13.79
C ASP A 295 -69.15 59.27 14.81
N ALA A 296 -69.00 58.66 15.99
CA ALA A 296 -69.93 58.73 17.14
C ALA A 296 -69.37 59.65 18.24
#